data_AF-A0A392R140-F1
#
_entry.id   AF-A0A392R140-F1
#
_cell.length_a   1.000
_cell.length_b   1.000
_cell.length_c   1.000
_cell.angle_alpha   90.00
_cell.angle_beta   90.00
_cell.angle_gamma   90.00
#
_symmetry.space_group_name_H-M   'P 1'
#
loop_
_entity.id
_entity.type
_entity.pdbx_description
1 polymer ?
#
loop_
_entity_poly.entity_id
_entity_poly.type
_entity_poly.pdbx_seq_one_letter_code
_entity_poly.pdbx_strand_id
1 'polypeptide(L)'
;MEQPVDFESLRANGYDIKKFFGDQGWMGYIDLINGPVYTILVKDFWPRCEVFTQEDADMEYAFKVAEDPENNTGKSRKDLGLKEFTETKIRSGVTDYEVTITQSTIAELLKIPNQGIFMTFTSTSGKMSTFIKRIAKKCNENEDAEPTNKASDMKKLQRV
;
A
#
# COMPACT_ATOMS: atom_id res chain seq x y z
N MET A 1 -5.51 24.93 5.75
CA MET A 1 -5.77 23.47 5.83
C MET A 1 -4.91 22.95 6.96
N GLU A 2 -5.48 22.14 7.83
CA GLU A 2 -4.74 21.44 8.89
C GLU A 2 -3.90 20.34 8.25
N GLN A 3 -2.58 20.33 8.52
CA GLN A 3 -1.69 19.26 8.07
C GLN A 3 -1.74 18.12 9.10
N PRO A 4 -2.06 16.89 8.70
CA PRO A 4 -2.03 15.75 9.62
C PRO A 4 -0.67 15.53 10.28
N VAL A 5 0.43 15.89 9.59
CA VAL A 5 1.79 15.80 10.13
C VAL A 5 2.52 17.13 9.94
N ASP A 6 2.74 17.85 11.03
CA ASP A 6 3.54 19.07 11.07
C ASP A 6 4.82 18.86 11.89
N PHE A 7 5.93 18.64 11.18
CA PHE A 7 7.25 18.47 11.80
C PHE A 7 7.78 19.73 12.47
N GLU A 8 7.37 20.91 12.03
CA GLU A 8 7.85 22.17 12.60
C GLU A 8 7.20 22.39 13.97
N SER A 9 5.90 22.13 14.08
CA SER A 9 5.18 22.12 15.35
C SER A 9 5.73 21.05 16.30
N LEU A 10 5.99 19.83 15.83
CA LEU A 10 6.58 18.78 16.66
C LEU A 10 7.95 19.19 17.22
N ARG A 11 8.81 19.77 16.37
CA ARG A 11 10.13 20.27 16.77
C ARG A 11 10.03 21.39 17.81
N ALA A 12 9.10 22.33 17.63
CA ALA A 12 8.85 23.40 18.60
C ALA A 12 8.41 22.89 19.98
N ASN A 13 7.78 21.70 20.02
CA ASN A 13 7.38 21.02 21.25
C ASN A 13 8.44 20.03 21.79
N GLY A 14 9.67 20.07 21.27
CA GLY A 14 10.79 19.25 21.73
C GLY A 14 10.92 17.88 21.05
N TYR A 15 10.16 17.61 19.99
CA TYR A 15 10.20 16.36 19.24
C TYR A 15 10.80 16.54 17.84
N ASP A 16 12.13 16.43 17.72
CA ASP A 16 12.81 16.48 16.41
C ASP A 16 12.95 15.08 15.78
N ILE A 17 11.88 14.63 15.11
CA ILE A 17 11.79 13.29 14.50
C ILE A 17 11.78 13.31 12.97
N LYS A 18 11.85 14.49 12.34
CA LYS A 18 11.78 14.64 10.88
C LYS A 18 12.89 13.83 10.19
N LYS A 19 14.11 13.90 10.73
CA LYS A 19 15.26 13.15 10.22
C LYS A 19 15.04 11.63 10.27
N PHE A 20 14.38 11.13 11.32
CA PHE A 20 14.10 9.70 11.46
C PHE A 20 13.21 9.18 10.33
N PHE A 21 12.18 9.91 9.93
CA PHE A 21 11.33 9.55 8.78
C PHE A 21 12.01 9.78 7.44
N GLY A 22 12.81 10.85 7.33
CA GLY A 22 13.67 11.13 6.17
C GLY A 22 14.62 9.99 5.84
N ASP A 23 15.36 9.52 6.84
CA ASP A 23 16.34 8.43 6.69
C ASP A 23 15.68 7.10 6.30
N GLN A 24 14.38 6.92 6.57
CA GLN A 24 13.60 5.74 6.18
C GLN A 24 12.89 5.89 4.83
N GLY A 25 12.97 7.05 4.16
CA GLY A 25 12.30 7.29 2.89
C GLY A 25 10.79 7.57 2.99
N TRP A 26 10.27 7.89 4.18
CA TRP A 26 8.83 8.09 4.41
C TRP A 26 8.31 9.47 3.99
N MET A 27 9.19 10.39 3.60
CA MET A 27 8.80 11.77 3.31
C MET A 27 7.78 11.86 2.17
N GLY A 28 7.87 11.00 1.15
CA GLY A 28 6.88 10.97 0.06
C GLY A 28 5.46 10.63 0.55
N TYR A 29 5.35 9.69 1.49
CA TYR A 29 4.06 9.37 2.13
C TYR A 29 3.54 10.54 2.98
N ILE A 30 4.42 11.22 3.72
CA ILE A 30 4.02 12.34 4.58
C ILE A 30 3.57 13.54 3.71
N ASP A 31 4.26 13.82 2.61
CA ASP A 31 3.85 14.83 1.64
C ASP A 31 2.45 14.53 1.09
N LEU A 32 2.17 13.25 0.79
CA LEU A 32 0.88 12.80 0.27
C LEU A 32 -0.28 13.05 1.25
N ILE A 33 -0.14 12.65 2.52
CA ILE A 33 -1.20 12.82 3.52
C ILE A 33 -1.41 14.29 3.91
N ASN A 34 -0.38 15.12 3.76
CA ASN A 34 -0.48 16.57 3.93
C ASN A 34 -1.07 17.27 2.69
N GLY A 35 -1.21 16.54 1.58
CA GLY A 35 -1.83 17.02 0.36
C GLY A 35 -3.36 17.12 0.46
N PRO A 36 -4.01 17.72 -0.55
CA PRO A 36 -5.46 17.82 -0.59
C PRO A 36 -6.11 16.44 -0.70
N VAL A 37 -7.11 16.18 0.14
CA VAL A 37 -7.93 14.96 0.08
C VAL A 37 -9.27 15.28 -0.57
N TYR A 38 -9.55 14.63 -1.69
CA TYR A 38 -10.84 14.74 -2.40
C TYR A 38 -11.83 13.74 -1.83
N THR A 39 -12.48 14.09 -0.71
CA THR A 39 -13.37 13.19 0.04
C THR A 39 -14.55 12.65 -0.78
N ILE A 40 -15.10 13.45 -1.71
CA ILE A 40 -16.17 13.00 -2.63
C ILE A 40 -15.64 11.91 -3.56
N LEU A 41 -14.48 12.13 -4.17
CA LEU A 41 -13.86 11.14 -5.06
C LEU A 41 -13.59 9.83 -4.32
N VAL A 42 -13.06 9.89 -3.09
CA VAL A 42 -12.82 8.72 -2.25
C VAL A 42 -14.13 7.97 -1.95
N LYS A 43 -15.20 8.71 -1.63
CA LYS A 43 -16.51 8.14 -1.32
C LYS A 43 -17.13 7.43 -2.53
N ASP A 44 -16.94 7.97 -3.74
CA ASP A 44 -17.49 7.38 -4.96
C ASP A 44 -16.60 6.26 -5.51
N PHE A 45 -15.29 6.33 -5.29
CA PHE A 45 -14.30 5.39 -5.79
C PHE A 45 -14.40 4.02 -5.12
N TRP A 46 -14.30 3.96 -3.79
CA TRP A 46 -14.15 2.69 -3.07
C TRP A 46 -15.35 1.73 -3.19
N PRO A 47 -16.61 2.18 -3.17
CA PRO A 47 -17.75 1.27 -3.33
C PRO A 47 -17.86 0.66 -4.73
N ARG A 48 -17.24 1.29 -5.74
CA ARG A 48 -17.31 0.88 -7.15
C ARG A 48 -16.02 0.23 -7.65
N CYS A 49 -14.98 0.21 -6.83
CA CYS A 49 -13.70 -0.31 -7.26
C CYS A 49 -13.72 -1.84 -7.27
N GLU A 50 -13.03 -2.41 -8.24
CA GLU A 50 -12.77 -3.83 -8.33
C GLU A 50 -11.29 -4.09 -8.60
N VAL A 51 -10.80 -5.21 -8.08
CA VAL A 51 -9.45 -5.69 -8.36
C VAL A 51 -9.51 -6.46 -9.66
N PHE A 52 -8.72 -6.04 -10.65
CA PHE A 52 -8.61 -6.68 -11.94
C PHE A 52 -7.26 -7.40 -12.03
N THR A 53 -7.34 -8.72 -12.14
CA THR A 53 -6.20 -9.63 -12.16
C THR A 53 -5.92 -10.17 -13.56
N GLN A 54 -4.85 -10.96 -13.70
CA GLN A 54 -4.56 -11.67 -14.95
C GLN A 54 -5.71 -12.62 -15.34
N GLU A 55 -6.30 -13.30 -14.36
CA GLU A 55 -7.42 -14.23 -14.61
C GLU A 55 -8.64 -13.49 -15.18
N ASP A 56 -8.94 -12.30 -14.65
CA ASP A 56 -10.02 -11.45 -15.17
C ASP A 56 -9.73 -10.98 -16.60
N ALA A 57 -8.46 -10.67 -16.91
CA ALA A 57 -8.03 -10.33 -18.25
C ALA A 57 -8.22 -11.51 -19.21
N ASP A 58 -7.78 -12.71 -18.82
CA ASP A 58 -7.89 -13.91 -19.66
C ASP A 58 -9.37 -14.29 -19.91
N MET A 59 -10.22 -14.13 -18.89
CA MET A 59 -11.65 -14.32 -18.99
C MET A 59 -12.32 -13.29 -19.91
N GLU A 60 -11.96 -12.00 -19.81
CA GLU A 60 -12.44 -10.95 -20.71
C GLU A 60 -12.07 -11.25 -22.18
N TYR A 61 -10.85 -11.74 -22.41
CA TYR A 61 -10.41 -12.18 -23.73
C TYR A 61 -11.22 -13.37 -24.23
N ALA A 62 -11.40 -14.40 -23.39
CA ALA A 62 -12.16 -15.59 -23.75
C ALA A 62 -13.62 -15.25 -24.10
N PHE A 63 -14.27 -14.35 -23.35
CA PHE A 63 -15.60 -13.86 -23.68
C PHE A 63 -15.63 -13.13 -25.02
N LYS A 64 -14.63 -12.28 -25.31
CA LYS A 64 -14.56 -11.58 -26.60
C LYS A 64 -14.37 -12.52 -27.78
N VAL A 65 -13.58 -13.58 -27.61
CA VAL A 65 -13.45 -14.63 -28.62
C VAL A 65 -14.75 -15.40 -28.78
N ALA A 66 -15.45 -15.70 -27.69
CA ALA A 66 -16.73 -16.42 -27.72
C ALA A 66 -17.89 -15.63 -28.36
N GLU A 67 -17.85 -14.29 -28.34
CA GLU A 67 -18.85 -13.44 -29.02
C GLU A 67 -18.87 -13.65 -30.55
N ASP A 68 -17.71 -13.87 -31.16
CA ASP A 68 -17.57 -14.14 -32.59
C ASP A 68 -16.38 -15.05 -32.86
N PRO A 69 -16.53 -16.38 -32.66
CA PRO A 69 -15.43 -17.32 -32.75
C PRO A 69 -14.79 -17.37 -34.14
N GLU A 70 -15.55 -17.16 -35.22
CA GLU A 70 -15.03 -17.21 -36.58
C GLU A 70 -14.07 -16.06 -36.85
N ASN A 71 -14.40 -14.86 -36.39
CA ASN A 71 -13.58 -13.68 -36.65
C ASN A 71 -12.56 -13.37 -35.55
N ASN A 72 -12.77 -13.82 -34.32
CA ASN A 72 -11.94 -13.42 -33.18
C ASN A 72 -10.90 -14.46 -32.77
N THR A 73 -11.02 -15.71 -33.23
CA THR A 73 -10.02 -16.74 -32.93
C THR A 73 -8.65 -16.38 -33.50
N GLY A 74 -7.62 -16.43 -32.65
CA GLY A 74 -6.22 -16.17 -33.03
C GLY A 74 -5.82 -14.69 -33.11
N LYS A 75 -6.75 -13.76 -32.85
CA LYS A 75 -6.44 -12.32 -32.74
C LYS A 75 -5.80 -12.01 -31.39
N SER A 76 -4.90 -11.02 -31.35
CA SER A 76 -4.35 -10.54 -30.09
C SER A 76 -5.37 -9.70 -29.32
N ARG A 77 -5.16 -9.48 -28.01
CA ARG A 77 -5.99 -8.57 -27.19
C ARG A 77 -6.14 -7.19 -27.85
N LYS A 78 -5.05 -6.67 -28.39
CA LYS A 78 -5.02 -5.36 -29.05
C LYS A 78 -5.88 -5.34 -30.33
N ASP A 79 -5.84 -6.42 -31.11
CA ASP A 79 -6.67 -6.56 -32.32
C ASP A 79 -8.16 -6.68 -31.99
N LEU A 80 -8.49 -7.20 -30.79
CA LEU A 80 -9.85 -7.26 -30.25
C LEU A 80 -10.29 -5.95 -29.57
N GLY A 81 -9.45 -4.91 -29.57
CA GLY A 81 -9.72 -3.63 -28.90
C GLY A 81 -9.64 -3.68 -27.38
N LEU A 82 -9.12 -4.76 -26.81
CA LEU A 82 -8.93 -4.93 -25.37
C LEU A 82 -7.62 -4.28 -24.92
N LYS A 83 -7.63 -3.68 -23.73
CA LYS A 83 -6.41 -3.15 -23.11
C LYS A 83 -5.44 -4.29 -22.79
N GLU A 84 -4.15 -4.04 -23.01
CA GLU A 84 -3.09 -4.94 -22.58
C GLU A 84 -3.08 -5.05 -21.05
N PHE A 85 -2.87 -6.26 -20.53
CA PHE A 85 -2.69 -6.48 -19.11
C PHE A 85 -1.20 -6.39 -18.81
N THR A 86 -0.82 -5.42 -17.96
CA THR A 86 0.57 -5.21 -17.55
C THR A 86 0.80 -5.68 -16.12
N GLU A 87 -0.11 -5.34 -15.22
CA GLU A 87 -0.06 -5.66 -13.81
C GLU A 87 -1.47 -5.67 -13.20
N THR A 88 -1.60 -6.31 -12.05
CA THR A 88 -2.83 -6.27 -11.24
C THR A 88 -3.15 -4.82 -10.89
N LYS A 89 -4.40 -4.43 -11.12
CA LYS A 89 -4.84 -3.04 -10.98
C LYS A 89 -6.19 -2.95 -10.29
N ILE A 90 -6.40 -1.86 -9.57
CA ILE A 90 -7.70 -1.48 -9.04
C ILE A 90 -8.33 -0.55 -10.07
N ARG A 91 -9.48 -0.92 -10.62
CA ARG A 91 -10.24 -0.06 -11.53
C ARG A 91 -11.55 0.36 -10.88
N SER A 92 -11.98 1.59 -11.13
CA SER A 92 -13.27 2.11 -10.67
C SER A 92 -13.79 3.15 -11.65
N GLY A 93 -15.07 3.06 -11.98
CA GLY A 93 -15.77 4.10 -12.74
C GLY A 93 -16.29 5.17 -11.80
N VAL A 94 -15.68 6.35 -11.82
CA VAL A 94 -16.09 7.50 -11.00
C VAL A 94 -16.41 8.67 -11.93
N THR A 95 -17.61 9.24 -11.81
CA THR A 95 -18.06 10.41 -12.59
C THR A 95 -17.75 10.30 -14.09
N ASP A 96 -18.14 9.18 -14.71
CA ASP A 96 -17.92 8.86 -16.13
C ASP A 96 -16.44 8.77 -16.56
N TYR A 97 -15.52 8.66 -15.60
CA TYR A 97 -14.10 8.46 -15.82
C TYR A 97 -13.63 7.14 -15.19
N GLU A 98 -12.83 6.38 -15.94
CA GLU A 98 -12.21 5.16 -15.45
C GLU A 98 -10.92 5.51 -14.70
N VAL A 99 -10.95 5.39 -13.38
CA VAL A 99 -9.77 5.52 -12.53
C VAL A 99 -9.10 4.16 -12.43
N THR A 100 -7.80 4.09 -12.72
CA THR A 100 -6.98 2.90 -12.52
C THR A 100 -5.83 3.21 -11.57
N ILE A 101 -5.67 2.39 -10.53
CA ILE A 101 -4.55 2.45 -9.59
C ILE A 101 -3.76 1.15 -9.72
N THR A 102 -2.47 1.26 -10.04
CA THR A 102 -1.57 0.09 -10.10
C THR A 102 -0.50 0.15 -9.01
N GLN A 103 0.24 -0.94 -8.82
CA GLN A 103 1.39 -0.94 -7.91
C GLN A 103 2.41 0.11 -8.36
N SER A 104 2.67 0.20 -9.66
CA SER A 104 3.55 1.23 -10.22
C SER A 104 3.09 2.65 -9.89
N THR A 105 1.79 2.94 -9.99
CA THR A 105 1.22 4.25 -9.61
C THR A 105 1.51 4.58 -8.15
N ILE A 106 1.33 3.61 -7.24
CA ILE A 106 1.57 3.81 -5.81
C ILE A 106 3.06 4.01 -5.54
N ALA A 107 3.94 3.22 -6.16
CA ALA A 107 5.38 3.35 -5.98
C ALA A 107 5.90 4.73 -6.44
N GLU A 108 5.42 5.20 -7.59
CA GLU A 108 5.74 6.53 -8.12
C GLU A 108 5.24 7.64 -7.19
N LEU A 109 3.99 7.54 -6.73
CA LEU A 109 3.39 8.49 -5.78
C LEU A 109 4.18 8.61 -4.48
N LEU A 110 4.65 7.47 -3.95
CA LEU A 110 5.42 7.41 -2.71
C LEU A 110 6.90 7.76 -2.92
N LYS A 111 7.36 7.94 -4.18
CA LYS A 111 8.76 8.18 -4.55
C LYS A 111 9.68 7.04 -4.07
N ILE A 112 9.21 5.80 -4.18
CA ILE A 112 9.97 4.60 -3.80
C ILE A 112 10.19 3.69 -5.03
N PRO A 113 11.22 2.83 -5.02
CA PRO A 113 11.40 1.83 -6.06
C PRO A 113 10.18 0.91 -6.14
N ASN A 114 9.71 0.61 -7.36
CA ASN A 114 8.64 -0.37 -7.58
C ASN A 114 9.17 -1.82 -7.47
N GLN A 115 9.78 -2.13 -6.33
CA GLN A 115 10.40 -3.41 -6.03
C GLN A 115 10.28 -3.65 -4.53
N GLY A 116 10.10 -4.91 -4.13
CA GLY A 116 9.98 -5.27 -2.73
C GLY A 116 9.85 -6.76 -2.54
N ILE A 117 10.07 -7.19 -1.31
CA ILE A 117 9.86 -8.58 -0.90
C ILE A 117 8.53 -8.62 -0.17
N PHE A 118 7.53 -9.27 -0.76
CA PHE A 118 6.29 -9.56 -0.06
C PHE A 118 6.54 -10.71 0.91
N MET A 119 6.67 -10.39 2.21
CA MET A 119 6.80 -11.40 3.25
C MET A 119 5.42 -11.96 3.59
N THR A 120 5.12 -13.18 3.13
CA THR A 120 3.96 -13.94 3.59
C THR A 120 4.21 -14.42 5.02
N PHE A 121 3.84 -13.59 6.00
CA PHE A 121 3.94 -13.99 7.40
C PHE A 121 2.89 -15.07 7.68
N THR A 122 3.32 -16.32 7.70
CA THR A 122 2.66 -17.37 8.49
C THR A 122 2.88 -17.08 9.98
N SER A 123 1.95 -17.47 10.86
CA SER A 123 2.12 -17.31 12.31
C SER A 123 3.46 -17.87 12.83
N THR A 124 3.98 -18.92 12.18
CA THR A 124 5.29 -19.52 12.49
C THR A 124 6.47 -18.65 12.05
N SER A 125 6.41 -18.08 10.84
CA SER A 125 7.49 -17.21 10.33
C SER A 125 7.51 -15.84 11.03
N GLY A 126 6.34 -15.31 11.43
CA GLY A 126 6.23 -14.12 12.26
C GLY A 126 7.01 -14.25 13.57
N LYS A 127 6.83 -15.37 14.31
CA LYS A 127 7.56 -15.66 15.56
C LYS A 127 9.08 -15.75 15.39
N MET A 128 9.55 -16.14 14.21
CA MET A 128 10.98 -16.27 13.90
C MET A 128 11.61 -14.96 13.37
N SER A 129 10.80 -13.92 13.18
CA SER A 129 11.27 -12.63 12.67
C SER A 129 12.30 -12.01 13.60
N THR A 130 13.44 -11.60 13.03
CA THR A 130 14.48 -10.86 13.75
C THR A 130 13.98 -9.52 14.27
N PHE A 131 12.92 -8.97 13.67
CA PHE A 131 12.26 -7.75 14.11
C PHE A 131 11.54 -7.95 15.45
N ILE A 132 10.85 -9.08 15.68
CA ILE A 132 10.19 -9.35 16.97
C ILE A 132 11.21 -9.42 18.10
N LYS A 133 12.35 -10.11 17.89
CA LYS A 133 13.43 -10.16 18.88
C LYS A 133 14.00 -8.77 19.19
N ARG A 134 14.17 -7.94 18.16
CA ARG A 134 14.65 -6.54 18.33
C ARG A 134 13.64 -5.65 19.05
N ILE A 135 12.34 -5.81 18.75
CA ILE A 135 11.25 -5.06 19.40
C ILE A 135 11.15 -5.49 20.86
N ALA A 136 11.10 -6.79 21.16
CA ALA A 136 11.06 -7.32 22.53
C ALA A 136 12.23 -6.79 23.37
N LYS A 137 13.46 -6.86 22.83
CA LYS A 137 14.65 -6.30 23.46
C LYS A 137 14.56 -4.79 23.74
N LYS A 138 13.99 -4.02 22.81
CA LYS A 138 13.86 -2.57 22.98
C LYS A 138 12.72 -2.18 23.90
N CYS A 139 11.60 -2.90 23.86
CA CYS A 139 10.34 -2.49 24.48
C CYS A 139 10.08 -3.12 25.85
N ASN A 140 10.60 -4.32 26.14
CA ASN A 140 10.26 -5.07 27.36
C ASN A 140 11.40 -5.06 28.38
N GLU A 141 11.07 -5.04 29.67
CA GLU A 141 12.07 -5.05 30.76
C GLU A 141 12.93 -6.31 30.75
N ASN A 142 12.35 -7.44 30.36
CA ASN A 142 13.02 -8.71 30.16
C ASN A 142 13.11 -9.04 28.66
N GLU A 143 14.34 -9.16 28.14
CA GLU A 143 14.60 -9.41 26.71
C GLU A 143 14.14 -10.80 26.25
N ASP A 144 13.96 -11.74 27.19
CA ASP A 144 13.52 -13.12 26.92
C ASP A 144 12.01 -13.31 27.16
N ALA A 145 11.28 -12.26 27.57
CA ALA A 145 9.83 -12.35 27.76
C ALA A 145 9.11 -12.48 26.41
N GLU A 146 8.08 -13.35 26.35
CA GLU A 146 7.18 -13.36 25.21
C GLU A 146 6.56 -11.96 25.03
N PRO A 147 6.48 -11.42 23.81
CA PRO A 147 5.84 -10.13 23.57
C PRO A 147 4.38 -10.17 24.03
N THR A 148 4.08 -9.47 25.12
CA THR A 148 2.72 -9.32 25.67
C THR A 148 2.24 -7.89 25.42
N ASN A 149 0.92 -7.71 25.34
CA ASN A 149 0.29 -6.39 25.25
C ASN A 149 0.07 -5.75 26.63
N LYS A 150 0.61 -6.32 27.71
CA LYS A 150 0.49 -5.78 29.06
C LYS A 150 1.51 -4.68 29.27
N ALA A 151 1.03 -3.48 29.56
CA ALA A 151 1.87 -2.31 29.83
C ALA A 151 2.82 -2.51 31.02
N SER A 152 2.54 -3.45 31.94
CA SER A 152 3.42 -3.80 33.06
C SER A 152 4.76 -4.40 32.64
N ASP A 153 4.80 -5.03 31.46
CA ASP A 153 5.96 -5.81 31.03
C ASP A 153 6.90 -4.96 30.14
N MET A 154 6.46 -3.74 29.81
CA MET A 154 7.21 -2.77 29.02
C MET A 154 8.19 -2.00 29.91
N LYS A 155 9.35 -1.64 29.35
CA LYS A 155 10.30 -0.73 30.01
C LYS A 155 9.57 0.55 30.41
N LYS A 156 9.70 0.95 31.68
CA LYS A 156 9.29 2.29 32.12
C LYS A 156 9.87 3.32 31.17
N LEU A 157 8.98 4.14 30.57
CA LEU A 157 9.32 5.20 29.62
C LEU A 157 10.62 5.90 30.04
N GLN A 158 11.71 5.67 29.29
CA GLN A 158 12.89 6.51 29.43
C GLN A 158 12.52 7.87 28.86
N ARG A 159 12.39 8.87 29.74
CA ARG A 159 12.46 10.27 29.32
C ARG A 159 13.76 10.43 28.52
N VAL A 160 13.63 10.85 27.26
CA VAL A 160 14.73 11.44 26.50
C VAL A 160 15.10 12.76 27.14
#